data_AF-A0A3N4N3K1-F1
#
_entry.id   AF-A0A3N4N3K1-F1
#
_cell.length_a   1.000
_cell.length_b   1.000
_cell.length_c   1.000
_cell.angle_alpha   90.00
_cell.angle_beta   90.00
_cell.angle_gamma   90.00
#
_symmetry.space_group_name_H-M   'P 1'
#
loop_
_entity.id
_entity.type
_entity.pdbx_description
1 polymer ?
#
loop_
_entity_poly.entity_id
_entity_poly.type
_entity_poly.pdbx_seq_one_letter_code
_entity_poly.pdbx_strand_id
1 'polypeptide(L)' 'ESDFPGIDWSNVGDLVIMSGDPNFSGWSHKTEKGQMDELYIYDKALTAEEIKAIM' A
#
# COMPACT_ATOMS: atom_id res chain seq x y z
N GLU A 1 -3.10 29.50 0.81
CA GLU A 1 -3.33 28.04 0.77
C GLU A 1 -4.81 27.79 0.86
N SER A 2 -5.31 26.77 0.16
CA SER A 2 -6.63 26.20 0.43
C SER A 2 -6.51 25.19 1.55
N ASP A 3 -7.55 25.06 2.39
CA ASP A 3 -7.62 23.97 3.35
C ASP A 3 -7.58 22.61 2.64
N PHE A 4 -6.77 21.69 3.16
CA PHE A 4 -6.77 20.29 2.77
C PHE A 4 -7.62 19.51 3.77
N PRO A 5 -8.84 19.08 3.40
CA PRO A 5 -9.78 18.43 4.32
C PRO A 5 -9.38 16.99 4.69
N GLY A 6 -8.24 16.49 4.19
CA GLY A 6 -7.83 15.09 4.29
C GLY A 6 -8.03 14.33 2.99
N ILE A 7 -7.55 13.08 2.98
CA ILE A 7 -7.79 12.14 1.88
C ILE A 7 -9.20 11.56 2.06
N ASP A 8 -10.04 11.63 1.03
CA ASP A 8 -11.30 10.89 0.99
C ASP A 8 -11.01 9.42 0.66
N TRP A 9 -11.36 8.53 1.58
CA TRP A 9 -11.21 7.08 1.42
C TRP A 9 -12.51 6.39 0.98
N SER A 10 -13.55 7.16 0.67
CA SER A 10 -14.82 6.62 0.18
C SER A 10 -14.60 5.82 -1.11
N ASN A 11 -15.19 4.63 -1.18
CA ASN A 11 -15.07 3.69 -2.31
C ASN A 11 -13.63 3.22 -2.61
N VAL A 12 -12.68 3.38 -1.70
CA VAL A 12 -11.38 2.69 -1.81
C VAL A 12 -11.61 1.20 -1.58
N GLY A 13 -11.15 0.39 -2.53
CA GLY A 13 -11.27 -1.06 -2.49
C GLY A 13 -10.16 -1.74 -1.69
N ASP A 14 -10.04 -3.05 -1.86
CA ASP A 14 -9.08 -3.87 -1.13
C ASP A 14 -7.62 -3.47 -1.45
N LEU A 15 -6.80 -3.42 -0.39
CA LEU A 15 -5.34 -3.41 -0.54
C LEU A 15 -4.88 -4.83 -0.89
N VAL A 16 -4.41 -5.00 -2.12
CA VAL A 16 -3.93 -6.29 -2.63
C VAL A 16 -2.42 -6.27 -2.79
N ILE A 17 -1.75 -7.25 -2.21
CA ILE A 17 -0.28 -7.36 -2.19
C ILE A 17 0.12 -8.61 -2.96
N MET A 18 1.11 -8.49 -3.86
CA MET A 18 1.57 -9.56 -4.75
C MET A 18 0.48 -10.16 -5.66
N SER A 19 -0.69 -9.51 -5.76
CA SER A 19 -1.83 -9.94 -6.57
C SER A 19 -2.19 -8.86 -7.58
N GLY A 20 -2.64 -9.28 -8.76
CA GLY A 20 -3.26 -8.38 -9.72
C GLY A 20 -4.79 -8.35 -9.63
N ASP A 21 -5.43 -9.27 -8.91
CA ASP A 21 -6.87 -9.21 -8.65
C ASP A 21 -7.14 -8.30 -7.43
N PRO A 22 -8.12 -7.37 -7.46
CA PRO A 22 -9.13 -7.13 -8.49
C PRO A 22 -8.73 -6.18 -9.62
N ASN A 23 -7.76 -5.30 -9.39
CA ASN A 23 -7.58 -4.08 -10.20
C ASN A 23 -6.90 -4.30 -11.57
N PHE A 24 -6.15 -5.40 -11.74
CA PHE A 24 -5.36 -5.74 -12.92
C PHE A 24 -5.76 -7.08 -13.56
N SER A 25 -6.82 -7.72 -13.06
CA SER A 25 -7.35 -8.98 -13.62
C SER A 25 -7.76 -8.84 -15.09
N GLY A 26 -8.28 -7.67 -15.48
CA GLY A 26 -8.65 -7.34 -16.87
C GLY A 26 -7.49 -7.33 -17.86
N TRP A 27 -6.24 -7.24 -17.39
CA TRP A 27 -5.03 -7.36 -18.22
C TRP A 27 -4.42 -8.76 -18.17
N SER A 28 -5.14 -9.73 -17.59
CA SER A 28 -4.62 -11.07 -17.26
C SER A 28 -3.36 -11.03 -16.40
N HIS A 29 -3.11 -9.93 -15.68
CA HIS A 29 -2.05 -9.83 -14.69
C HIS A 29 -2.62 -10.34 -13.36
N LYS A 30 -2.30 -11.59 -13.02
CA LYS A 30 -2.98 -12.31 -11.92
C LYS A 30 -2.20 -12.27 -10.60
N THR A 31 -0.88 -12.38 -10.67
CA THR A 31 -0.01 -12.49 -9.51
C THR A 31 1.38 -11.97 -9.86
N GLU A 32 2.06 -11.41 -8.87
CA GLU A 32 3.51 -11.25 -8.90
C GLU A 32 4.16 -12.64 -8.83
N LYS A 33 5.27 -12.84 -9.53
CA LYS A 33 6.02 -14.12 -9.56
C LYS A 33 7.32 -14.08 -8.76
N GLY A 34 7.74 -12.89 -8.34
CA GLY A 34 8.86 -12.69 -7.43
C GLY A 34 8.57 -13.11 -5.98
N GLN A 35 9.54 -12.89 -5.11
CA GLN A 35 9.44 -13.11 -3.67
C GLN A 35 9.38 -11.76 -2.95
N MET A 36 8.69 -11.74 -1.82
CA MET A 36 8.64 -10.61 -0.89
C MET A 36 9.09 -11.12 0.47
N ASP A 37 10.22 -10.62 0.96
CA ASP A 37 10.79 -11.06 2.22
C ASP A 37 10.06 -10.41 3.40
N GLU A 38 9.88 -9.08 3.36
CA GLU A 38 9.26 -8.32 4.44
C GLU A 38 8.26 -7.28 3.91
N LEU A 39 7.13 -7.14 4.62
CA LEU A 39 6.09 -6.14 4.38
C LEU A 39 5.71 -5.49 5.71
N TYR A 40 5.75 -4.17 5.76
CA TYR A 40 5.36 -3.40 6.93
C TYR A 40 4.27 -2.39 6.58
N ILE A 41 3.19 -2.38 7.36
CA ILE A 41 2.11 -1.40 7.26
C ILE A 41 1.93 -0.78 8.65
N TYR A 42 1.91 0.55 8.70
CA TYR A 42 1.81 1.31 9.94
C TYR A 42 0.58 2.21 9.88
N ASP A 43 -0.21 2.22 10.96
CA ASP A 43 -1.34 3.13 11.19
C ASP A 43 -0.91 4.41 11.93
N LYS A 44 0.41 4.69 11.91
CA LYS A 44 1.02 5.87 12.52
C LYS A 44 2.06 6.48 11.58
N ALA A 45 2.27 7.79 11.74
CA ALA A 45 3.43 8.44 11.16
C ALA A 45 4.69 8.03 11.92
N LEU A 46 5.62 7.36 11.24
CA LEU A 46 6.91 7.00 11.82
C LEU A 46 7.82 8.23 11.96
N THR A 47 8.62 8.23 13.02
CA THR A 47 9.76 9.14 13.19
C THR A 47 10.93 8.74 12.28
N ALA A 48 11.86 9.67 12.08
CA ALA A 48 13.07 9.40 11.30
C ALA A 48 13.94 8.31 11.96
N GLU A 49 13.95 8.25 13.30
CA GLU A 49 14.64 7.23 14.08
C GLU A 49 14.01 5.86 13.92
N GLU A 50 12.67 5.77 13.97
CA GLU A 50 11.95 4.51 13.74
C GLU A 50 12.18 3.97 12.33
N ILE A 51 12.20 4.83 11.31
CA ILE A 51 12.50 4.41 9.93
C ILE A 51 13.92 3.82 9.84
N LYS A 52 14.90 4.46 10.49
CA LYS A 52 16.30 3.97 10.48
C LYS A 52 16.47 2.64 11.20
N ALA A 53 15.56 2.30 12.12
CA ALA A 53 15.60 1.04 12.87
C ALA A 53 14.93 -0.13 12.13
N ILE A 54 14.29 0.09 10.97
CA ILE A 54 13.68 -0.96 10.15
C ILE A 54 14.75 -1.76 9.35
N MET A 55 16.03 -1.40 9.48
CA MET A 55 17.17 -2.12 8.90
C MET A 55 18.06 -2.76 9.95
#